data_AF-A0A9E0SST6-F1
#
_entry.id   AF-A0A9E0SST6-F1
#
_cell.length_a   1.000
_cell.length_b   1.000
_cell.length_c   1.000
_cell.angle_alpha   90.00
_cell.angle_beta   90.00
_cell.angle_gamma   90.00
#
_symmetry.space_group_name_H-M   'P 1'
#
loop_
_entity.id
_entity.type
_entity.pdbx_description
1 polymer ?
#
loop_
_entity_poly.entity_id
_entity_poly.type
_entity_poly.pdbx_seq_one_letter_code
_entity_poly.pdbx_strand_id
1 'polypeptide(L)'
;MRDVTTRLSGTPGIKRDGTALGGAGCTVSGGSSTTDTRAARSPDGPAEPEPDDGHRWASRISWALLLKRVFEIDMQHCPNCGGELKIIATILDPAVIERILDHLGLPARPPPRSPAREPIPQAA
;
A
#
# COMPACT_ATOMS: atom_id res chain seq x y z
N MET A 1 33.11 -18.04 -40.24
CA MET A 1 33.89 -16.90 -40.76
C MET A 1 33.22 -15.61 -40.30
N ARG A 2 34.03 -14.77 -39.64
CA ARG A 2 33.74 -13.42 -39.11
C ARG A 2 33.17 -13.36 -37.69
N ASP A 3 34.09 -13.56 -36.74
CA ASP A 3 34.26 -12.72 -35.56
C ASP A 3 33.84 -11.27 -35.77
N VAL A 4 33.07 -10.73 -34.82
CA VAL A 4 32.91 -9.29 -34.62
C VAL A 4 33.25 -8.93 -33.16
N THR A 5 34.51 -9.17 -32.80
CA THR A 5 35.15 -8.39 -31.73
C THR A 5 35.36 -6.97 -32.27
N THR A 6 34.82 -5.93 -31.62
CA THR A 6 35.52 -4.65 -31.33
C THR A 6 34.57 -3.59 -30.73
N ARG A 7 34.93 -3.21 -29.49
CA ARG A 7 34.89 -1.88 -28.84
C ARG A 7 33.77 -0.89 -29.16
N LEU A 8 33.07 -0.47 -28.11
CA LEU A 8 32.73 0.94 -27.82
C LEU A 8 32.79 1.07 -26.27
N SER A 9 33.86 1.67 -25.73
CA SER A 9 33.85 3.05 -25.18
C SER A 9 32.81 3.17 -24.05
N GLY A 10 33.16 3.10 -22.77
CA GLY A 10 34.04 4.05 -22.10
C GLY A 10 33.30 5.36 -21.82
N THR A 11 32.58 5.44 -20.71
CA THR A 11 32.15 6.72 -20.09
C THR A 11 32.61 6.76 -18.63
N PRO A 12 33.10 7.91 -18.16
CA PRO A 12 33.86 8.01 -16.92
C PRO A 12 32.95 8.14 -15.69
N GLY A 13 33.52 7.73 -14.56
CA GLY A 13 32.89 7.79 -13.24
C GLY A 13 32.44 9.19 -12.86
N ILE A 14 31.20 9.28 -12.39
CA ILE A 14 30.67 10.44 -11.68
C ILE A 14 31.17 10.36 -10.24
N LYS A 15 32.17 11.18 -9.91
CA LYS A 15 32.51 11.51 -8.52
C LYS A 15 31.34 12.29 -7.91
N ARG A 16 30.81 11.81 -6.79
CA ARG A 16 29.94 12.57 -5.90
C ARG A 16 30.74 12.87 -4.64
N ASP A 17 31.44 14.00 -4.65
CA ASP A 17 32.09 14.54 -3.47
C ASP A 17 31.11 15.47 -2.74
N GLY A 18 30.92 15.19 -1.44
CA GLY A 18 30.66 16.17 -0.38
C GLY A 18 29.29 16.86 -0.34
N THR A 19 28.59 16.70 0.79
CA THR A 19 28.53 17.76 1.83
C THR A 19 27.43 17.43 2.83
N ALA A 20 27.83 17.29 4.09
CA ALA A 20 26.96 17.21 5.25
C ALA A 20 26.40 18.60 5.59
N LEU A 21 25.08 18.67 5.81
CA LEU A 21 24.35 19.65 6.62
C LEU A 21 23.19 18.81 7.21
N GLY A 22 23.04 18.54 8.50
CA GLY A 22 23.30 19.41 9.65
C GLY A 22 22.15 20.41 9.77
N GLY A 23 21.07 20.08 10.48
CA GLY A 23 20.02 21.06 10.76
C GLY A 23 18.67 20.51 11.21
N ALA A 24 18.48 20.49 12.53
CA ALA A 24 17.29 20.87 13.29
C ALA A 24 15.91 20.32 12.89
N GLY A 25 15.30 19.59 13.82
CA GLY A 25 13.93 19.13 13.76
C GLY A 25 12.91 20.28 13.81
N CYS A 26 11.76 20.00 13.20
CA CYS A 26 10.56 20.82 13.30
C CYS A 26 9.55 20.05 14.16
N THR A 27 9.38 20.45 15.41
CA THR A 27 8.29 19.99 16.28
C THR A 27 6.98 20.61 15.81
N VAL A 28 5.95 19.80 15.54
CA VAL A 28 4.60 20.31 15.27
C VAL A 28 3.80 20.40 16.57
N SER A 29 3.63 21.62 17.06
CA SER A 29 2.60 21.98 18.04
C SER A 29 1.44 22.60 17.28
N GLY A 30 0.34 21.85 17.15
CA GLY A 30 -0.90 22.32 16.52
C GLY A 30 -2.06 22.22 17.50
N GLY A 31 -2.23 23.24 18.33
CA GLY A 31 -3.45 23.45 19.12
C GLY A 31 -4.46 24.23 18.27
N SER A 32 -5.59 23.62 17.95
CA SER A 32 -6.72 24.32 17.34
C SER A 32 -7.72 24.68 18.43
N SER A 33 -7.59 25.90 18.94
CA SER A 33 -8.65 26.55 19.71
C SER A 33 -9.64 27.18 18.73
N THR A 34 -10.85 26.63 18.65
CA THR A 34 -12.03 27.39 18.21
C THR A 34 -13.04 27.35 19.33
N THR A 35 -13.13 28.45 20.07
CA THR A 35 -14.27 28.75 20.92
C THR A 35 -15.41 29.26 20.03
N ASP A 36 -16.61 28.69 20.13
CA ASP A 36 -17.82 29.50 19.99
C ASP A 36 -19.00 28.93 20.81
N THR A 37 -19.35 29.72 21.82
CA THR A 37 -20.68 30.08 22.32
C THR A 37 -21.74 28.99 22.59
N ARG A 38 -22.00 28.84 23.90
CA ARG A 38 -23.10 28.10 24.55
C ARG A 38 -24.47 28.72 24.26
N ALA A 39 -25.42 27.93 23.77
CA ALA A 39 -26.85 28.12 24.01
C ALA A 39 -27.41 26.86 24.67
N ALA A 40 -27.83 27.00 25.92
CA ALA A 40 -28.34 25.93 26.75
C ALA A 40 -29.74 25.47 26.31
N ARG A 41 -29.95 24.15 26.31
CA ARG A 41 -31.20 23.49 26.72
C ARG A 41 -30.88 22.09 27.24
N SER A 42 -31.05 21.88 28.54
CA SER A 42 -31.37 20.57 29.10
C SER A 42 -32.89 20.53 29.29
N PRO A 43 -33.54 19.39 29.09
CA PRO A 43 -33.86 18.61 30.28
C PRO A 43 -33.58 17.11 30.14
N ASP A 44 -33.28 16.53 31.30
CA ASP A 44 -33.02 15.14 31.59
C ASP A 44 -34.04 14.16 31.02
N GLY A 45 -33.52 13.12 30.38
CA GLY A 45 -34.10 11.78 30.34
C GLY A 45 -32.97 10.78 30.51
N PRO A 46 -33.13 9.66 31.24
CA PRO A 46 -32.14 8.61 31.23
C PRO A 46 -32.12 8.03 29.81
N ALA A 47 -31.18 8.50 28.99
CA ALA A 47 -30.78 7.79 27.80
C ALA A 47 -30.15 6.49 28.30
N GLU A 48 -30.89 5.40 28.22
CA GLU A 48 -30.29 4.07 28.29
C GLU A 48 -29.11 4.08 27.31
N PRO A 49 -27.91 3.64 27.72
CA PRO A 49 -26.81 3.48 26.79
C PRO A 49 -27.23 2.39 25.82
N GLU A 50 -27.74 2.81 24.65
CA GLU A 50 -27.87 1.97 23.48
C GLU A 50 -26.59 1.14 23.38
N PRO A 51 -26.68 -0.19 23.26
CA PRO A 51 -25.51 -1.05 23.26
C PRO A 51 -24.55 -0.55 22.19
N ASP A 52 -23.39 -0.10 22.65
CA ASP A 52 -22.27 0.24 21.78
C ASP A 52 -22.02 -0.99 20.90
N ASP A 53 -22.42 -0.89 19.63
CA ASP A 53 -22.06 -1.78 18.54
C ASP A 53 -20.54 -1.66 18.27
N GLY A 54 -19.70 -1.67 19.32
CA GLY A 54 -18.25 -1.64 19.28
C GLY A 54 -17.65 -2.82 18.51
N HIS A 55 -18.49 -3.79 18.15
CA HIS A 55 -18.14 -4.94 17.32
C HIS A 55 -18.19 -4.65 15.82
N ARG A 56 -18.89 -3.60 15.36
CA ARG A 56 -19.11 -3.34 13.93
C ARG A 56 -17.88 -2.75 13.24
N TRP A 57 -17.03 -2.03 13.99
CA TRP A 57 -15.85 -1.34 13.46
C TRP A 57 -14.54 -2.07 13.77
N ALA A 58 -14.48 -2.86 14.85
CA ALA A 58 -13.33 -3.72 15.20
C ALA A 58 -13.05 -4.83 14.16
N SER A 59 -13.96 -5.05 13.21
CA SER A 59 -13.89 -6.12 12.21
C SER A 59 -13.32 -5.70 10.84
N ARG A 60 -13.00 -4.41 10.63
CA ARG A 60 -12.47 -3.94 9.33
C ARG A 60 -10.96 -4.13 9.26
N ILE A 61 -10.54 -5.28 8.74
CA ILE A 61 -9.14 -5.55 8.39
C ILE A 61 -8.73 -4.60 7.25
N SER A 62 -7.56 -3.97 7.35
CA SER A 62 -7.04 -3.10 6.29
C SER A 62 -6.77 -3.90 5.01
N TRP A 63 -6.90 -3.26 3.85
CA TRP A 63 -6.66 -3.92 2.56
C TRP A 63 -5.23 -4.50 2.46
N ALA A 64 -4.22 -3.78 2.97
CA ALA A 64 -2.84 -4.26 3.03
C ALA A 64 -2.70 -5.52 3.91
N LEU A 65 -3.40 -5.56 5.04
CA LEU A 65 -3.35 -6.72 5.94
C LEU A 65 -4.08 -7.94 5.35
N LEU A 66 -5.14 -7.73 4.58
CA LEU A 66 -5.80 -8.81 3.82
C LEU A 66 -4.87 -9.41 2.76
N LEU A 67 -4.17 -8.57 2.00
CA LEU A 67 -3.21 -9.04 1.00
C LEU A 67 -2.08 -9.85 1.64
N LYS A 68 -1.57 -9.38 2.79
CA LYS A 68 -0.56 -10.12 3.57
C LYS A 68 -1.09 -11.48 4.00
N ARG A 69 -2.33 -11.56 4.50
CA ARG A 69 -2.92 -12.82 5.00
C ARG A 69 -3.25 -13.84 3.92
N VAL A 70 -3.66 -13.40 2.73
CA VAL A 70 -4.12 -14.31 1.66
C VAL A 70 -3.02 -14.67 0.68
N PHE A 71 -2.16 -13.70 0.36
CA PHE A 71 -1.14 -13.82 -0.67
C PHE A 71 0.29 -13.74 -0.12
N GLU A 72 0.47 -13.55 1.19
CA GLU A 72 1.79 -13.36 1.83
C GLU A 72 2.56 -12.14 1.27
N ILE A 73 1.82 -11.11 0.80
CA ILE A 73 2.38 -9.86 0.25
C ILE A 73 2.30 -8.75 1.31
N ASP A 74 3.44 -8.22 1.76
CA ASP A 74 3.49 -7.05 2.65
C ASP A 74 3.44 -5.75 1.85
N MET A 75 2.34 -5.02 2.00
CA MET A 75 2.11 -3.72 1.37
C MET A 75 2.19 -2.55 2.36
N GLN A 76 2.57 -2.81 3.61
CA GLN A 76 2.81 -1.76 4.61
C GLN A 76 4.27 -1.34 4.57
N HIS A 77 5.20 -2.29 4.40
CA HIS A 77 6.64 -2.01 4.42
C HIS A 77 7.37 -2.63 3.23
N CYS A 78 8.33 -1.91 2.69
CA CYS A 78 9.18 -2.41 1.62
C CYS A 78 10.10 -3.53 2.14
N PRO A 79 10.15 -4.71 1.49
CA PRO A 79 11.01 -5.81 1.94
C PRO A 79 12.51 -5.52 1.81
N ASN A 80 12.91 -4.55 0.97
CA ASN A 80 14.30 -4.21 0.76
C ASN A 80 14.81 -3.12 1.72
N CYS A 81 13.99 -2.10 2.02
CA CYS A 81 14.42 -0.95 2.82
C CYS A 81 13.62 -0.73 4.11
N GLY A 82 12.52 -1.45 4.34
CA GLY A 82 11.68 -1.32 5.54
C GLY A 82 10.80 -0.06 5.61
N GLY A 83 10.88 0.84 4.62
CA GLY A 83 10.06 2.05 4.58
C GLY A 83 8.59 1.79 4.26
N GLU A 84 7.71 2.74 4.62
CA GLU A 84 6.27 2.65 4.35
C GLU A 84 5.99 2.69 2.84
N LEU A 85 5.22 1.73 2.34
CA LEU A 85 4.79 1.69 0.93
C LEU A 85 3.51 2.52 0.73
N LYS A 86 3.44 3.23 -0.39
CA LYS A 86 2.27 4.05 -0.78
C LYS A 86 1.85 3.72 -2.21
N ILE A 87 0.55 3.56 -2.44
CA ILE A 87 -0.01 3.40 -3.78
C ILE A 87 0.05 4.76 -4.48
N ILE A 88 0.80 4.85 -5.57
CA ILE A 88 0.99 6.11 -6.31
C ILE A 88 0.08 6.23 -7.53
N ALA A 89 -0.29 5.11 -8.15
CA ALA A 89 -1.13 5.08 -9.33
C ALA A 89 -1.68 3.66 -9.56
N THR A 90 -2.81 3.59 -10.27
CA THR A 90 -3.34 2.35 -10.84
C THR A 90 -3.19 2.41 -12.36
N ILE A 91 -2.53 1.42 -12.95
CA ILE A 91 -2.33 1.31 -14.39
C ILE A 91 -3.41 0.40 -14.96
N LEU A 92 -4.21 0.91 -15.90
CA LEU A 92 -5.33 0.17 -16.50
C LEU A 92 -5.17 -0.04 -18.02
N ASP A 93 -4.22 0.62 -18.67
CA ASP A 93 -3.97 0.47 -20.10
C ASP A 93 -3.26 -0.88 -20.37
N PRO A 94 -3.89 -1.81 -21.13
CA PRO A 94 -3.32 -3.12 -21.40
C PRO A 94 -1.98 -3.05 -22.12
N ALA A 95 -1.77 -2.09 -23.02
CA ALA A 95 -0.50 -1.96 -23.74
C ALA A 95 0.65 -1.56 -22.81
N VAL A 96 0.34 -0.76 -21.77
CA VAL A 96 1.33 -0.38 -20.75
C VAL A 96 1.61 -1.56 -19.81
N ILE A 97 0.56 -2.30 -19.41
CA ILE A 97 0.71 -3.48 -18.55
C ILE A 97 1.59 -4.53 -19.24
N GLU A 98 1.33 -4.85 -20.51
CA GLU A 98 2.12 -5.80 -21.30
C GLU A 98 3.59 -5.40 -21.35
N ARG A 99 3.89 -4.13 -21.66
CA ARG A 99 5.28 -3.61 -21.69
C ARG A 99 6.00 -3.75 -20.35
N ILE A 100 5.31 -3.50 -19.24
CA ILE A 100 5.90 -3.64 -17.90
C ILE A 100 6.17 -5.11 -17.59
N LEU A 101 5.22 -6.00 -17.88
CA LEU A 101 5.37 -7.44 -17.62
C LEU A 101 6.47 -8.05 -18.48
N ASP A 102 6.57 -7.67 -19.77
CA ASP A 102 7.63 -8.10 -20.66
C ASP A 102 9.01 -7.66 -20.17
N HIS A 103 9.13 -6.42 -19.65
CA HIS A 103 10.38 -5.93 -19.07
C HIS A 103 10.80 -6.71 -17.82
N LEU A 104 9.84 -7.21 -17.05
CA LEU A 104 10.09 -8.05 -15.87
C LEU A 104 10.26 -9.55 -16.23
N GLY A 105 10.08 -9.93 -17.50
CA GLY A 105 10.11 -11.32 -17.94
C GLY A 105 8.93 -12.17 -17.44
N LEU A 106 7.79 -11.53 -17.15
CA LEU A 106 6.58 -12.19 -16.66
C LEU A 106 5.55 -12.37 -17.79
N PRO A 107 4.77 -13.46 -17.78
CA PRO A 107 3.73 -13.67 -18.79
C PRO A 107 2.59 -12.65 -18.61
N ALA A 108 2.22 -11.94 -19.68
CA ALA A 108 1.09 -11.01 -19.67
C ALA A 108 -0.29 -11.69 -19.61
N ARG A 109 -0.36 -12.96 -20.04
CA ARG A 109 -1.59 -13.75 -19.99
C ARG A 109 -1.82 -14.31 -18.58
N PRO A 110 -2.97 -14.04 -17.95
CA PRO A 110 -3.28 -14.62 -16.65
C PRO A 110 -3.44 -16.14 -16.74
N PRO A 111 -3.12 -16.88 -15.66
CA PRO A 111 -3.36 -18.32 -15.61
C PRO A 111 -4.87 -18.62 -15.75
N PRO A 112 -5.23 -19.77 -16.35
CA PRO A 112 -6.63 -20.18 -16.45
C PRO A 112 -7.23 -20.33 -15.05
N ARG A 113 -8.48 -19.89 -14.89
CA ARG A 113 -9.20 -20.02 -13.62
C ARG A 113 -9.44 -21.50 -13.34
N SER A 114 -9.11 -21.94 -12.13
CA SER A 114 -9.47 -23.28 -11.66
C SER A 114 -11.00 -23.41 -11.51
N PRO A 115 -11.57 -24.59 -11.75
CA PRO A 115 -12.98 -24.83 -11.47
C PRO A 115 -13.27 -24.62 -9.98
N ALA A 116 -14.51 -24.25 -9.66
CA ALA A 116 -14.95 -24.12 -8.28
C ALA A 116 -14.75 -25.46 -7.55
N ARG A 117 -14.33 -25.38 -6.28
CA ARG A 117 -14.25 -26.57 -5.44
C ARG A 117 -15.65 -27.15 -5.28
N GLU A 118 -15.82 -28.44 -5.56
CA GLU A 118 -17.10 -29.11 -5.39
C GLU A 118 -17.58 -29.02 -3.92
N PRO A 119 -18.89 -28.84 -3.69
CA PRO A 119 -19.43 -28.84 -2.34
C PRO A 119 -19.11 -30.15 -1.64
N ILE A 120 -18.75 -30.06 -0.35
CA ILE A 120 -18.57 -31.24 0.48
C ILE A 120 -19.97 -31.86 0.69
N PRO A 121 -20.20 -33.15 0.40
CA PRO A 121 -21.50 -33.76 0.60
C PRO A 121 -21.93 -33.62 2.05
N GLN A 122 -23.08 -32.97 2.29
CA GLN A 122 -23.65 -32.88 3.62
C GLN A 122 -24.37 -34.20 3.91
N ALA A 123 -23.86 -34.97 4.87
CA ALA A 123 -24.55 -36.16 5.34
C ALA A 123 -25.87 -35.73 6.02
N ALA A 124 -26.99 -36.29 5.54
CA ALA A 124 -28.32 -36.12 6.10
C ALA A 124 -28.54 -37.05 7.30
#